data_AF-A0A660WCS6-F1
#
_entry.id   AF-A0A660WCS6-F1
#
_cell.length_a   1.000
_cell.length_b   1.000
_cell.length_c   1.000
_cell.angle_alpha   90.00
_cell.angle_beta   90.00
_cell.angle_gamma   90.00
#
_symmetry.space_group_name_H-M   'P 1'
#
loop_
_entity.id
_entity.type
_entity.pdbx_description
1 polymer ?
#
loop_
_entity_poly.entity_id
_entity_poly.type
_entity_poly.pdbx_seq_one_letter_code
_entity_poly.pdbx_strand_id
1 'polypeptide(L)'
;MKLIVEVSPHKKADYDICWLMKQVLIGLTPVVLASIIFFRMRAVLLIISCLLGAVISEEVWMRLRKKPSSLRDYSAVITGILLALVLPRKRPLWVGFLGGVVSIILGKQVFGGLGQNIFNPALV
;
A
#
# COMPACT_ATOMS: atom_id res chain seq x y z
N MET A 1 -25.17 -42.68 -22.81
CA MET A 1 -25.13 -41.71 -21.68
C MET A 1 -24.07 -40.67 -21.98
N LYS A 2 -24.43 -39.40 -22.08
CA LYS A 2 -23.50 -38.29 -22.33
C LYS A 2 -23.11 -37.71 -20.97
N LEU A 3 -21.93 -38.08 -20.47
CA LEU A 3 -21.41 -37.58 -19.19
C LEU A 3 -20.87 -36.15 -19.39
N ILE A 4 -21.41 -35.21 -18.62
CA ILE A 4 -20.94 -33.83 -18.59
C ILE A 4 -19.72 -33.80 -17.67
N VAL A 5 -18.54 -33.64 -18.26
CA VAL A 5 -17.28 -33.44 -17.53
C VAL A 5 -17.14 -31.94 -17.28
N GLU A 6 -17.70 -31.46 -16.17
CA GLU A 6 -17.47 -30.11 -15.68
C GLU A 6 -16.37 -30.11 -14.62
N VAL A 7 -15.51 -29.10 -14.67
CA VAL A 7 -14.52 -28.83 -13.63
C VAL A 7 -15.22 -28.57 -12.30
N SER A 8 -14.62 -29.05 -11.20
CA SER A 8 -15.16 -28.90 -9.85
C SER A 8 -15.60 -27.46 -9.58
N PRO A 9 -16.78 -27.23 -8.98
CA PRO A 9 -17.31 -25.88 -8.79
C PRO A 9 -16.37 -25.06 -7.91
N HIS A 10 -15.57 -24.21 -8.55
CA HIS A 10 -14.75 -23.22 -7.86
C HIS A 10 -15.68 -22.14 -7.33
N LYS A 11 -16.05 -22.25 -6.04
CA LYS A 11 -16.69 -21.15 -5.31
C LYS A 11 -15.72 -19.97 -5.28
N LYS A 12 -15.90 -19.02 -6.20
CA LYS A 12 -15.22 -17.73 -6.12
C LYS A 12 -15.78 -16.99 -4.91
N ALA A 13 -14.91 -16.48 -4.06
CA ALA A 13 -15.33 -15.64 -2.95
C ALA A 13 -15.75 -14.27 -3.51
N ASP A 14 -16.92 -13.76 -3.13
CA ASP A 14 -17.49 -12.48 -3.61
C ASP A 14 -16.84 -11.26 -2.93
N TYR A 15 -15.52 -11.22 -2.84
CA TYR A 15 -14.79 -10.10 -2.23
C TYR A 15 -14.02 -9.30 -3.25
N ASP A 16 -14.29 -7.99 -3.30
CA ASP A 16 -13.52 -7.04 -4.09
C ASP A 16 -12.19 -6.68 -3.40
N ILE A 17 -11.15 -6.43 -4.21
CA ILE A 17 -9.81 -6.01 -3.74
C ILE A 17 -9.91 -4.74 -2.89
N CYS A 18 -10.73 -3.77 -3.32
CA CYS A 18 -10.96 -2.54 -2.57
C CYS A 18 -11.57 -2.78 -1.19
N TRP A 19 -12.45 -3.78 -1.06
CA TRP A 19 -13.03 -4.14 0.23
C TRP A 19 -11.96 -4.77 1.14
N LEU A 20 -11.16 -5.69 0.59
CA LEU A 20 -10.08 -6.33 1.34
C LEU A 20 -9.04 -5.31 1.84
N MET A 21 -8.61 -4.37 0.98
CA MET A 21 -7.64 -3.35 1.35
C MET A 21 -8.19 -2.38 2.41
N LYS A 22 -9.50 -2.07 2.39
CA LYS A 22 -10.15 -1.32 3.47
C LYS A 22 -10.14 -2.08 4.79
N GLN A 23 -10.36 -3.39 4.79
CA GLN A 23 -10.27 -4.20 6.01
C GLN A 23 -8.85 -4.17 6.59
N VAL A 24 -7.82 -4.24 5.75
CA VAL A 24 -6.42 -4.09 6.19
C VAL A 24 -6.21 -2.72 6.83
N LEU A 25 -6.73 -1.65 6.24
CA LEU A 25 -6.62 -0.30 6.80
C LEU A 25 -7.32 -0.19 8.16
N ILE A 26 -8.51 -0.76 8.31
CA ILE A 26 -9.23 -0.84 9.59
C ILE A 26 -8.38 -1.60 10.62
N GLY A 27 -7.81 -2.75 10.24
CA GLY A 27 -6.93 -3.54 11.10
C GLY A 27 -5.63 -2.81 11.51
N LEU A 28 -5.12 -1.90 10.68
CA LEU A 28 -3.95 -1.07 11.02
C LEU A 28 -4.28 0.09 11.97
N THR A 29 -5.55 0.50 12.06
CA THR A 29 -5.99 1.61 12.93
C THR A 29 -5.51 1.51 14.38
N PRO A 30 -5.67 0.37 15.10
CA PRO A 30 -5.18 0.26 16.48
C PRO A 30 -3.66 0.43 16.59
N VAL A 31 -2.91 -0.05 15.60
CA VAL A 31 -1.44 0.07 15.58
C VAL A 31 -1.01 1.51 15.33
N VAL A 32 -1.69 2.20 14.41
CA VAL A 32 -1.45 3.62 14.14
C VAL A 32 -1.76 4.47 15.39
N LEU A 33 -2.87 4.19 16.07
CA LEU A 33 -3.23 4.85 17.32
C LEU A 33 -2.18 4.63 18.41
N ALA A 34 -1.74 3.37 18.60
CA ALA A 34 -0.67 3.05 19.53
C ALA A 34 0.62 3.82 19.21
N SER A 35 1.03 3.85 17.93
CA SER A 35 2.19 4.61 17.47
C SER A 35 2.08 6.10 17.84
N ILE A 36 0.92 6.72 17.63
CA ILE A 36 0.69 8.13 17.99
C ILE A 36 0.78 8.35 19.51
N ILE A 37 0.26 7.42 20.33
CA ILE A 37 0.31 7.53 21.79
C ILE A 37 1.76 7.45 22.30
N PHE A 38 2.54 6.47 21.83
CA PHE A 38 3.93 6.28 22.28
C PHE A 38 4.90 7.33 21.73
N PHE A 39 4.71 7.75 20.48
CA PHE A 39 5.68 8.55 19.74
C PHE A 39 5.24 10.01 19.50
N ARG A 40 4.01 10.36 19.87
CA ARG A 40 3.43 11.71 19.84
C ARG A 40 3.53 12.33 18.43
N MET A 41 3.80 13.63 18.37
CA MET A 41 3.82 14.43 17.14
C MET A 41 4.79 13.90 16.06
N ARG A 42 5.92 13.31 16.46
CA ARG A 42 6.91 12.82 15.49
C ARG A 42 6.42 11.63 14.67
N ALA A 43 5.61 10.74 15.25
CA ALA A 43 5.03 9.64 14.49
C ALA A 43 4.04 10.14 13.44
N VAL A 44 3.19 11.11 13.79
CA VAL A 44 2.23 11.71 12.85
C VAL A 44 2.95 12.32 11.66
N LEU A 45 3.98 13.14 11.90
CA LEU A 45 4.76 13.76 10.82
C LEU A 45 5.44 12.73 9.92
N LEU A 46 5.97 11.65 10.50
CA LEU A 46 6.63 10.60 9.73
C LEU A 46 5.63 9.79 8.89
N ILE A 47 4.47 9.45 9.45
CA ILE A 47 3.38 8.79 8.72
C ILE A 47 2.91 9.66 7.55
N ILE A 48 2.66 10.94 7.78
CA ILE A 48 2.26 11.88 6.73
C ILE A 48 3.34 11.97 5.64
N SER A 49 4.62 12.05 6.01
CA SER A 49 5.71 12.12 5.03
C SER A 49 5.78 10.88 4.12
N CYS A 50 5.63 9.67 4.70
CA CYS A 50 5.65 8.43 3.94
C CYS A 50 4.40 8.29 3.06
N LEU A 51 3.22 8.66 3.59
CA LEU A 51 1.97 8.67 2.84
C LEU A 51 2.04 9.61 1.64
N LEU A 52 2.51 10.84 1.84
CA LEU A 52 2.66 11.80 0.75
C LEU A 52 3.64 11.28 -0.30
N GLY A 53 4.79 10.74 0.11
CA GLY A 53 5.77 10.15 -0.80
C GLY A 53 5.16 9.03 -1.65
N ALA A 54 4.45 8.11 -1.01
CA ALA A 54 3.83 6.98 -1.69
C ALA A 54 2.69 7.40 -2.64
N VAL A 55 1.74 8.21 -2.16
CA VAL A 55 0.56 8.64 -2.92
C VAL A 55 0.96 9.53 -4.10
N ILE A 56 1.86 10.50 -3.89
CA ILE A 56 2.32 11.39 -4.96
C ILE A 56 3.09 10.59 -6.01
N SER A 57 3.97 9.67 -5.60
CA SER A 57 4.74 8.87 -6.56
C SER A 57 3.87 7.97 -7.40
N GLU A 58 2.83 7.37 -6.80
CA GLU A 58 1.87 6.58 -7.55
C GLU A 58 1.13 7.43 -8.59
N GLU A 59 0.59 8.57 -8.17
CA GLU A 59 -0.18 9.45 -9.06
C GLU A 59 0.69 10.00 -10.19
N VAL A 60 1.92 10.42 -9.89
CA VAL A 60 2.89 10.90 -10.89
C VAL A 60 3.24 9.79 -11.89
N TRP A 61 3.49 8.57 -11.41
CA TRP A 61 3.83 7.45 -12.28
C TRP A 61 2.67 7.01 -13.17
N MET A 62 1.45 6.99 -12.64
CA MET A 62 0.26 6.63 -13.41
C MET A 62 -0.06 7.68 -14.48
N ARG A 63 0.12 8.98 -14.16
CA ARG A 63 0.04 10.06 -15.16
C ARG A 63 1.09 9.90 -16.25
N LEU A 64 2.34 9.58 -15.87
CA LEU A 64 3.41 9.35 -16.83
C LEU A 64 3.12 8.16 -17.76
N ARG A 65 2.49 7.11 -17.22
CA ARG A 65 2.04 5.92 -17.97
C ARG A 65 0.71 6.11 -18.71
N LYS A 66 0.07 7.29 -18.62
CA LYS A 66 -1.26 7.59 -19.19
C LYS A 66 -2.34 6.55 -18.82
N LYS A 67 -2.24 5.96 -17.63
CA LYS A 67 -3.19 4.98 -17.10
C LYS A 67 -4.18 5.65 -16.13
N PRO A 68 -5.39 5.11 -15.93
CA PRO A 68 -6.33 5.64 -14.94
C PRO A 68 -5.72 5.58 -13.53
N SER A 69 -6.02 6.56 -12.68
CA SER A 69 -5.44 6.64 -11.33
C SER A 69 -5.84 5.43 -10.47
N SER A 70 -4.84 4.71 -9.96
CA SER A 70 -5.02 3.54 -9.07
C SER A 70 -5.22 3.90 -7.60
N LEU A 71 -5.43 5.19 -7.30
CA LEU A 71 -5.62 5.70 -5.94
C LEU A 71 -6.80 5.03 -5.20
N ARG A 72 -7.78 4.51 -5.95
CA ARG A 72 -8.96 3.83 -5.39
C ARG A 72 -8.65 2.47 -4.76
N ASP A 73 -7.48 1.88 -5.02
CA ASP A 73 -7.15 0.55 -4.53
C ASP A 73 -6.56 0.56 -3.10
N TYR A 74 -6.35 1.74 -2.49
CA TYR A 74 -5.77 1.96 -1.16
C TYR A 74 -4.36 1.39 -0.92
N SER A 75 -3.80 0.67 -1.89
CA SER A 75 -2.50 0.03 -1.75
C SER A 75 -1.35 0.99 -1.48
N ALA A 76 -1.27 2.15 -2.16
CA ALA A 76 -0.24 3.14 -1.88
C ALA A 76 -0.35 3.72 -0.45
N VAL A 77 -1.58 3.88 0.04
CA VAL A 77 -1.84 4.34 1.41
C VAL A 77 -1.36 3.30 2.42
N ILE A 78 -1.68 2.02 2.21
CA ILE A 78 -1.23 0.92 3.07
C ILE A 78 0.29 0.82 3.04
N THR A 79 0.93 0.90 1.87
CA THR A 79 2.39 0.89 1.74
C THR A 79 3.03 2.04 2.52
N GLY A 80 2.51 3.26 2.39
CA GLY A 80 3.02 4.42 3.12
C GLY A 80 2.86 4.29 4.64
N ILE A 81 1.73 3.76 5.12
CA ILE A 81 1.49 3.52 6.55
C ILE A 81 2.44 2.43 7.07
N LEU A 82 2.56 1.30 6.38
CA LEU A 82 3.43 0.20 6.78
C LEU A 82 4.90 0.64 6.83
N LEU A 83 5.37 1.37 5.81
CA LEU A 83 6.73 1.92 5.80
C LEU A 83 6.97 2.84 7.01
N ALA A 84 6.00 3.71 7.32
CA ALA A 84 6.11 4.61 8.46
C ALA A 84 6.15 3.88 9.82
N LEU A 85 5.47 2.74 9.94
CA LEU A 85 5.47 1.92 11.14
C LEU A 85 6.76 1.10 11.30
N VAL A 86 7.45 0.79 10.21
CA VAL A 86 8.74 0.08 10.22
C VAL A 86 9.90 1.03 10.52
N LEU A 87 9.79 2.30 10.14
CA LEU A 87 10.86 3.29 10.32
C LEU A 87 11.01 3.77 11.78
N PRO A 88 12.24 3.95 12.28
CA PRO A 88 12.47 4.53 13.60
C PRO A 88 12.01 6.01 13.69
N ARG A 89 11.32 6.40 14.78
CA ARG A 89 10.85 7.79 15.02
C ARG A 89 11.92 8.88 14.90
N LYS A 90 13.19 8.54 15.16
CA LYS A 90 14.30 9.51 15.15
C LYS A 90 14.77 9.85 13.73
N ARG A 91 14.31 9.14 12.69
CA ARG A 91 14.70 9.40 11.31
C ARG A 91 14.14 10.75 10.85
N PRO A 92 14.89 11.49 10.03
CA PRO A 92 14.42 12.77 9.51
C PRO A 92 13.31 12.57 8.46
N LEU A 93 12.36 13.50 8.41
CA LEU A 93 11.10 13.36 7.65
C LEU A 93 11.30 13.20 6.14
N TRP A 94 12.35 13.80 5.58
CA TRP A 94 12.67 13.68 4.16
C TRP A 94 13.02 12.24 3.76
N VAL A 95 13.59 11.45 4.67
CA VAL A 95 13.87 10.03 4.45
C VAL A 95 12.57 9.22 4.38
N GLY A 96 11.57 9.57 5.19
CA GLY A 96 10.26 8.94 5.10
C GLY A 96 9.58 9.20 3.75
N PHE A 97 9.66 10.45 3.28
CA PHE A 97 9.15 10.82 1.95
C PHE A 97 9.86 10.07 0.83
N LEU A 98 11.20 10.07 0.80
CA LEU A 98 11.98 9.36 -0.20
C LEU A 98 11.76 7.84 -0.14
N GLY A 99 11.63 7.28 1.07
CA GLY A 99 11.28 5.87 1.24
C GLY A 99 9.95 5.56 0.56
N GLY A 100 8.91 6.37 0.79
CA GLY A 100 7.61 6.18 0.13
C GLY A 100 7.70 6.25 -1.40
N VAL A 101 8.55 7.12 -1.94
CA VAL A 101 8.82 7.22 -3.38
C VAL A 101 9.45 5.93 -3.91
N VAL A 102 10.51 5.46 -3.24
CA VAL A 102 11.24 4.23 -3.62
C VAL A 102 10.35 3.01 -3.54
N SER A 103 9.64 2.83 -2.42
CA SER A 103 8.71 1.73 -2.18
C SER A 103 7.64 1.64 -3.28
N ILE A 104 7.12 2.76 -3.77
CA ILE A 104 6.11 2.75 -4.85
C ILE A 104 6.73 2.57 -6.22
N ILE A 105 7.74 3.36 -6.57
CA ILE A 105 8.32 3.32 -7.91
C ILE A 105 8.99 1.96 -8.14
N LEU A 106 9.94 1.60 -7.27
CA LEU A 106 10.73 0.38 -7.40
C LEU A 106 9.96 -0.85 -6.89
N GLY A 107 9.24 -0.74 -5.78
CA GLY A 107 8.56 -1.89 -5.17
C GLY A 107 7.26 -2.30 -5.86
N LYS A 108 6.55 -1.38 -6.51
CA LYS A 108 5.24 -1.65 -7.13
C LYS A 108 5.21 -1.36 -8.64
N GLN A 109 5.63 -0.17 -9.03
CA GLN A 109 5.35 0.34 -10.37
C GLN A 109 6.29 -0.21 -11.47
N VAL A 110 7.53 -0.53 -11.12
CA VAL A 110 8.47 -1.21 -12.05
C VAL A 110 7.95 -2.57 -12.48
N PHE A 111 7.27 -3.30 -11.59
CA PHE A 111 6.77 -4.65 -11.87
C PHE A 111 5.38 -4.67 -12.55
N GLY A 112 4.80 -3.50 -12.84
CA GLY A 112 3.54 -3.39 -13.56
C GLY A 112 2.31 -3.06 -12.70
N GLY A 113 2.48 -2.92 -11.38
CA GLY A 113 1.46 -2.42 -10.48
C GLY A 113 0.89 -3.49 -9.54
N LEU A 114 -0.32 -3.26 -9.05
CA LEU A 114 -0.93 -4.10 -8.01
C LEU A 114 -1.15 -5.53 -8.50
N GLY A 115 -0.66 -6.51 -7.74
CA GLY A 115 -0.77 -7.94 -8.07
C GLY A 115 0.43 -8.52 -8.83
N GLN A 116 1.38 -7.68 -9.28
CA GLN A 116 2.62 -8.12 -9.93
C GLN A 116 3.86 -7.86 -9.06
N ASN A 117 3.69 -7.48 -7.80
CA ASN A 117 4.79 -7.15 -6.89
C ASN A 117 5.54 -8.43 -6.48
N ILE A 118 6.80 -8.57 -6.88
CA ILE A 118 7.67 -9.68 -6.45
C ILE A 118 8.05 -9.53 -4.98
N PHE A 119 8.29 -8.29 -4.55
CA PHE A 119 8.62 -7.93 -3.17
C PHE A 119 7.48 -7.15 -2.53
N ASN A 120 7.39 -7.17 -1.19
CA ASN A 120 6.45 -6.29 -0.49
C ASN A 120 6.91 -4.83 -0.67
N PRO A 121 6.13 -3.97 -1.34
CA PRO A 121 6.55 -2.61 -1.62
C PRO A 121 6.93 -1.82 -0.37
N ALA A 122 6.30 -2.10 0.78
CA ALA A 122 6.55 -1.37 2.04
C ALA A 122 7.92 -1.65 2.66
N LEU A 123 8.63 -2.69 2.19
CA LEU A 123 9.92 -3.13 2.72
C LEU A 123 11.07 -3.02 1.71
N VAL A 124 10.79 -2.41 0.54
CA VAL A 124 11.79 -2.02 -0.47
C VAL A 124 12.18 -0.58 -0.24
#